data_AF-A0A1B6ERN0-F1
#
_entry.id   AF-A0A1B6ERN0-F1
#
_cell.length_a   1.000
_cell.length_b   1.000
_cell.length_c   1.000
_cell.angle_alpha   90.00
_cell.angle_beta   90.00
_cell.angle_gamma   90.00
#
_symmetry.space_group_name_H-M   'P 1'
#
loop_
_entity.id
_entity.type
_entity.pdbx_description
1 polymer ?
#
loop_
_entity_poly.entity_id
_entity_poly.type
_entity_poly.pdbx_seq_one_letter_code
_entity_poly.pdbx_strand_id
1 'polypeptide(L)'
;CRSNHIQLLQRIAQRERCPICFVGTVTNNGRVILSEEDQPNPAKYLDSNYNCESEHHPFNLDLELVLGKMPQKVFVMERQPLVVQSLSLPVDMPVMLALQRVLRLVSVGSKRFLTNKVDRCVTGLVAQQQCVGPLHTPLSDVAVTALSYFGVEGVATAIGEQPIKGLVNSAAGARMAVAESLSNLVFARIT
;
A
#
# COMPACT_ATOMS: atom_id res chain seq x y z
N CYS A 1 0.03 -24.58 1.79
CA CYS A 1 0.80 -25.18 2.89
C CYS A 1 1.10 -26.62 2.51
N ARG A 2 2.32 -27.13 2.71
CA ARG A 2 2.59 -28.57 2.48
C ARG A 2 1.90 -29.39 3.57
N SER A 3 1.42 -30.58 3.24
CA SER A 3 0.63 -31.45 4.13
C SER A 3 1.38 -31.78 5.44
N ASN A 4 2.70 -31.91 5.37
CA ASN A 4 3.57 -32.17 6.52
C ASN A 4 3.67 -31.00 7.53
N HIS A 5 3.25 -29.78 7.18
CA HIS A 5 3.35 -28.61 8.06
C HIS A 5 2.03 -28.24 8.75
N ILE A 6 0.95 -28.96 8.48
CA ILE A 6 -0.40 -28.68 9.03
C ILE A 6 -0.39 -28.67 10.57
N GLN A 7 0.22 -29.70 11.18
CA GLN A 7 0.30 -29.82 12.64
C GLN A 7 1.13 -28.72 13.30
N LEU A 8 2.19 -28.25 12.62
CA LEU A 8 2.98 -27.12 13.10
C LEU A 8 2.16 -25.83 13.06
N LEU A 9 1.46 -25.60 11.94
CA LEU A 9 0.61 -24.42 11.77
C LEU A 9 -0.53 -24.37 12.79
N GLN A 10 -1.21 -25.49 13.04
CA GLN A 10 -2.25 -25.60 14.07
C GLN A 10 -1.73 -25.27 15.47
N ARG A 11 -0.54 -25.76 15.83
CA ARG A 11 0.09 -25.45 17.12
C ARG A 11 0.41 -23.97 17.25
N ILE A 12 0.95 -23.34 16.21
CA ILE A 12 1.24 -21.90 16.19
C ILE A 12 -0.06 -21.10 16.31
N ALA A 13 -1.07 -21.44 15.51
CA ALA A 13 -2.39 -20.81 15.52
C ALA A 13 -3.07 -20.89 16.90
N GLN A 14 -3.05 -22.05 17.54
CA GLN A 14 -3.61 -22.23 18.88
C GLN A 14 -2.86 -21.41 19.94
N ARG A 15 -1.51 -21.35 19.85
CA ARG A 15 -0.69 -20.51 20.73
C ARG A 15 -1.02 -19.03 20.59
N GLU A 16 -1.11 -18.53 19.35
CA GLU A 16 -1.38 -17.12 19.05
C GLU A 16 -2.87 -16.76 19.08
N ARG A 17 -3.75 -17.72 19.42
CA ARG A 17 -5.22 -17.57 19.42
C ARG A 17 -5.77 -17.07 18.06
N CYS A 18 -5.14 -17.50 16.98
CA CYS A 18 -5.53 -17.19 15.61
C CYS A 18 -6.30 -18.39 15.04
N PRO A 19 -7.63 -18.32 14.81
CA PRO A 19 -8.39 -19.44 14.27
C PRO A 19 -7.97 -19.75 12.83
N ILE A 20 -7.77 -21.03 12.52
CA ILE A 20 -7.44 -21.50 11.17
C ILE A 20 -8.43 -22.56 10.72
N CYS A 21 -8.79 -22.55 9.44
CA CYS A 21 -9.66 -23.54 8.81
C CYS A 21 -9.01 -24.03 7.52
N PHE A 22 -8.92 -25.35 7.34
CA PHE A 22 -8.41 -25.97 6.12
C PHE A 22 -9.60 -26.29 5.21
N VAL A 23 -9.83 -25.41 4.23
CA VAL A 23 -11.05 -25.44 3.39
C VAL A 23 -10.89 -26.20 2.08
N GLY A 24 -9.71 -26.76 1.79
CA GLY A 24 -9.50 -27.46 0.53
C GLY A 24 -8.07 -27.93 0.29
N THR A 25 -7.90 -28.65 -0.82
CA THR A 25 -6.62 -29.20 -1.28
C THR A 25 -6.31 -28.65 -2.67
N VAL A 26 -5.04 -28.33 -2.93
CA VAL A 26 -4.60 -27.89 -4.26
C VAL A 26 -4.32 -29.12 -5.10
N THR A 27 -5.06 -29.25 -6.21
CA THR A 27 -4.92 -30.31 -7.20
C THR A 27 -4.32 -29.74 -8.47
N ASN A 28 -3.51 -30.52 -9.21
CA ASN A 28 -2.87 -30.06 -10.46
C ASN A 28 -3.70 -30.40 -11.71
N ASN A 29 -5.03 -30.45 -11.57
CA ASN A 29 -5.98 -30.82 -12.63
C ASN A 29 -6.58 -29.60 -13.36
N GLY A 30 -6.11 -28.39 -13.05
CA GLY A 30 -6.55 -27.17 -13.73
C GLY A 30 -8.00 -26.77 -13.47
N ARG A 31 -8.65 -27.32 -12.43
CA ARG A 31 -10.05 -27.04 -12.06
C ARG A 31 -10.18 -26.54 -10.64
N VAL A 32 -11.17 -25.70 -10.40
CA VAL A 32 -11.60 -25.30 -9.05
C VAL A 32 -13.00 -25.84 -8.83
N ILE A 33 -13.16 -26.63 -7.78
CA ILE A 33 -14.42 -27.26 -7.40
C ILE A 33 -14.73 -26.84 -5.96
N LEU A 34 -15.94 -26.32 -5.73
CA LEU A 34 -16.51 -26.14 -4.40
C LEU A 34 -17.41 -27.33 -4.10
N SER A 35 -17.02 -28.10 -3.10
CA SER A 35 -17.80 -29.22 -2.59
C SER A 35 -18.55 -28.81 -1.33
N GLU A 36 -19.82 -29.17 -1.25
CA GLU A 36 -20.67 -29.01 -0.05
C GLU A 36 -20.70 -30.30 0.80
N GLU A 37 -19.85 -31.28 0.47
CA GLU A 37 -19.74 -32.51 1.25
C GLU A 37 -19.15 -32.25 2.64
N ASP A 38 -19.72 -32.87 3.68
CA ASP A 38 -19.21 -32.80 5.06
C ASP A 38 -17.80 -33.41 5.20
N GLN A 39 -17.49 -34.43 4.37
CA GLN A 39 -16.18 -35.09 4.32
C GLN A 39 -15.72 -35.27 2.86
N PRO A 40 -15.17 -34.22 2.25
CA PRO A 40 -14.74 -34.28 0.86
C PRO A 40 -13.52 -35.20 0.71
N ASN A 41 -13.55 -36.12 -0.25
CA ASN A 41 -12.41 -36.96 -0.60
C ASN A 41 -11.68 -36.40 -1.84
N PRO A 42 -10.45 -35.85 -1.70
CA PRO A 42 -9.71 -35.27 -2.82
C PRO A 42 -9.44 -36.26 -3.97
N ALA A 43 -9.31 -37.56 -3.67
CA ALA A 43 -9.05 -38.58 -4.69
C ALA A 43 -10.22 -38.77 -5.66
N LYS A 44 -11.46 -38.54 -5.19
CA LYS A 44 -12.68 -38.57 -6.01
C LYS A 44 -12.58 -37.55 -7.16
N TYR A 45 -12.12 -36.34 -6.87
CA TYR A 45 -12.00 -35.25 -7.84
C TYR A 45 -10.75 -35.34 -8.74
N LEU A 46 -9.88 -36.33 -8.51
CA LEU A 46 -8.73 -36.65 -9.37
C LEU A 46 -9.01 -37.81 -10.33
N ASP A 47 -10.08 -38.60 -10.12
CA ASP A 47 -10.40 -39.73 -10.98
C ASP A 47 -10.98 -39.24 -12.32
N SER A 48 -10.42 -39.73 -13.43
CA SER A 48 -10.91 -39.44 -14.78
C SER A 48 -12.32 -39.96 -15.06
N ASN A 49 -12.77 -40.94 -14.29
CA ASN A 49 -14.13 -41.49 -14.38
C ASN A 49 -15.16 -40.72 -13.53
N TYR A 50 -14.72 -39.74 -12.73
CA TYR A 50 -15.61 -38.94 -11.92
C TYR A 50 -16.39 -37.95 -12.80
N ASN A 51 -17.67 -38.28 -13.05
CA ASN A 51 -18.55 -37.40 -13.80
C ASN A 51 -19.07 -36.28 -12.90
N CYS A 52 -18.39 -35.14 -12.94
CA CYS A 52 -18.73 -33.94 -12.18
C CYS A 52 -20.07 -33.29 -12.58
N GLU A 53 -20.77 -33.79 -13.60
CA GLU A 53 -22.15 -33.38 -13.95
C GLU A 53 -23.22 -34.15 -13.17
N SER A 54 -22.86 -35.28 -12.55
CA SER A 54 -23.80 -36.13 -11.79
C SER A 54 -24.06 -35.61 -10.37
N GLU A 55 -23.15 -34.79 -9.83
CA GLU A 55 -23.28 -34.13 -8.54
C GLU A 55 -23.29 -32.60 -8.72
N HIS A 56 -24.21 -31.94 -8.00
CA HIS A 56 -24.36 -30.50 -8.09
C HIS A 56 -23.30 -29.79 -7.23
N HIS A 57 -22.23 -29.33 -7.87
CA HIS A 57 -21.23 -28.47 -7.23
C HIS A 57 -21.58 -26.98 -7.48
N PRO A 58 -21.70 -26.14 -6.45
CA PRO A 58 -22.02 -24.71 -6.64
C PRO A 58 -20.98 -23.94 -7.47
N PHE A 59 -19.73 -24.42 -7.46
CA PHE A 59 -18.67 -23.87 -8.28
C PHE A 59 -17.86 -25.02 -8.87
N ASN A 60 -17.79 -25.12 -10.19
CA ASN A 60 -17.00 -26.11 -10.91
C ASN A 60 -16.57 -25.51 -12.25
N LEU A 61 -15.40 -24.89 -12.29
CA LEU A 61 -14.89 -24.20 -13.48
C LEU A 61 -13.42 -24.55 -13.72
N ASP A 62 -13.04 -24.61 -15.00
CA ASP A 62 -11.63 -24.66 -15.40
C ASP A 62 -10.95 -23.34 -15.03
N LEU A 63 -9.76 -23.43 -14.39
CA LEU A 63 -8.98 -22.25 -13.99
C LEU A 63 -8.69 -21.34 -15.19
N GLU A 64 -8.52 -21.89 -16.39
CA GLU A 64 -8.26 -21.10 -17.59
C GLU A 64 -9.43 -20.18 -17.96
N LEU A 65 -10.67 -20.59 -17.69
CA LEU A 65 -11.85 -19.75 -17.94
C LEU A 65 -11.96 -18.64 -16.88
N VAL A 66 -11.65 -18.96 -15.62
CA VAL A 66 -11.71 -18.01 -14.49
C VAL A 66 -10.58 -16.97 -14.57
N LEU A 67 -9.37 -17.43 -14.89
CA LEU A 67 -8.16 -16.62 -15.03
C LEU A 67 -7.91 -16.17 -16.47
N GLY A 68 -8.91 -16.37 -17.34
CA GLY A 68 -8.82 -16.09 -18.77
C GLY A 68 -8.25 -14.71 -19.03
N LYS A 69 -7.25 -14.66 -19.90
CA LYS A 69 -6.57 -13.41 -20.25
C LYS A 69 -7.53 -12.54 -21.05
N MET A 70 -8.19 -11.60 -20.39
CA MET A 70 -8.88 -10.51 -21.07
C MET A 70 -7.84 -9.75 -21.91
N PRO A 71 -8.18 -9.37 -23.16
CA PRO A 71 -7.28 -8.56 -23.97
C PRO A 71 -6.98 -7.24 -23.26
N GLN A 72 -5.73 -6.78 -23.34
CA GLN A 72 -5.37 -5.50 -22.76
C GLN A 72 -6.15 -4.37 -23.42
N LYS A 73 -6.79 -3.53 -22.61
CA LYS A 73 -7.53 -2.38 -23.11
C LYS A 73 -6.55 -1.32 -23.63
N VAL A 74 -6.71 -0.95 -24.89
CA VAL A 74 -5.98 0.16 -25.52
C VAL A 74 -6.78 1.45 -25.31
N PHE A 75 -6.16 2.45 -24.69
CA PHE A 75 -6.74 3.78 -24.53
C PHE A 75 -6.18 4.70 -25.61
N VAL A 76 -7.03 5.18 -26.51
CA VAL A 76 -6.69 6.23 -27.47
C VAL A 76 -7.02 7.57 -26.81
N MET A 77 -6.01 8.41 -26.61
CA MET A 77 -6.13 9.69 -25.92
C MET A 77 -5.60 10.82 -26.80
N GLU A 78 -6.29 11.95 -26.79
CA GLU A 78 -5.88 13.16 -27.49
C GLU A 78 -5.48 14.26 -26.50
N ARG A 79 -4.45 15.02 -26.85
CA ARG A 79 -3.94 16.10 -25.98
C ARG A 79 -4.77 17.36 -26.19
N GLN A 80 -5.40 17.83 -25.13
CA GLN A 80 -6.07 19.13 -25.13
C GLN A 80 -5.09 20.24 -24.70
N PRO A 81 -5.08 21.39 -25.39
CA PRO A 81 -4.25 22.53 -25.00
C PRO A 81 -4.76 23.12 -23.68
N LEU A 82 -3.85 23.35 -22.74
CA LEU A 82 -4.17 23.96 -21.45
C LEU A 82 -4.09 25.49 -21.56
N VAL A 83 -5.15 26.19 -21.16
CA VAL A 83 -5.16 27.65 -21.04
C VAL A 83 -4.63 28.02 -19.66
N VAL A 84 -3.41 28.57 -19.60
CA VAL A 84 -2.79 29.08 -18.37
C VAL A 84 -2.72 30.60 -18.42
N GLN A 85 -2.99 31.25 -17.29
CA GLN A 85 -2.81 32.70 -17.14
C GLN A 85 -1.56 32.97 -16.30
N SER A 86 -0.85 34.04 -16.63
CA SER A 86 0.26 34.53 -15.80
C SER A 86 -0.27 34.91 -14.41
N LEU A 87 0.49 34.54 -13.38
CA LEU A 87 0.15 34.90 -12.00
C LEU A 87 0.20 36.42 -11.83
N SER A 88 -0.92 37.02 -11.45
CA SER A 88 -1.00 38.40 -11.00
C SER A 88 -1.21 38.43 -9.49
N LEU A 89 -0.24 39.01 -8.76
CA LEU A 89 -0.39 39.23 -7.33
C LEU A 89 -1.11 40.57 -7.09
N PRO A 90 -1.91 40.69 -6.02
CA PRO A 90 -2.54 41.97 -5.68
C PRO A 90 -1.47 43.03 -5.36
N VAL A 91 -1.61 44.22 -5.95
CA VAL A 91 -0.59 45.30 -5.93
C VAL A 91 -0.23 45.72 -4.52
N ASP A 92 -1.21 45.81 -3.61
CA ASP A 92 -1.03 46.30 -2.24
C ASP A 92 -1.01 45.19 -1.19
N MET A 93 -0.60 43.96 -1.53
CA MET A 93 -0.55 42.86 -0.56
C MET A 93 0.72 42.91 0.29
N PRO A 94 0.63 43.14 1.62
CA PRO A 94 1.79 43.03 2.49
C PRO A 94 2.20 41.57 2.64
N VAL A 95 3.51 41.32 2.72
CA VAL A 95 4.09 39.97 2.87
C VAL A 95 3.51 39.24 4.09
N MET A 96 3.24 39.95 5.18
CA MET A 96 2.67 39.37 6.39
C MET A 96 1.27 38.79 6.15
N LEU A 97 0.45 39.45 5.32
CA LEU A 97 -0.87 38.94 4.96
C LEU A 97 -0.75 37.71 4.04
N ALA A 98 0.20 37.72 3.10
CA ALA A 98 0.47 36.56 2.25
C ALA A 98 0.91 35.35 3.08
N LEU A 99 1.84 35.54 4.01
CA LEU A 99 2.32 34.51 4.92
C LEU A 99 1.19 33.96 5.79
N GLN A 100 0.34 34.82 6.35
CA GLN A 100 -0.83 34.41 7.12
C GLN A 100 -1.78 33.54 6.29
N ARG A 101 -1.99 33.86 5.01
CA ARG A 101 -2.81 33.04 4.10
C ARG A 101 -2.16 31.68 3.84
N VAL A 102 -0.87 31.64 3.56
CA VAL A 102 -0.11 30.41 3.30
C VAL A 102 -0.14 29.48 4.51
N LEU A 103 0.14 29.98 5.72
CA LEU A 103 0.16 29.16 6.94
C LEU A 103 -1.23 28.64 7.37
N ARG A 104 -2.32 29.23 6.85
CA ARG A 104 -3.70 28.75 7.06
C ARG A 104 -4.11 27.65 6.09
N LEU A 105 -3.38 27.43 5.00
CA LEU A 105 -3.66 26.32 4.09
C LEU A 105 -3.39 25.01 4.81
N VAL A 106 -4.33 24.06 4.74
CA VAL A 106 -4.20 22.75 5.38
C VAL A 106 -2.97 21.98 4.87
N SER A 107 -2.61 22.17 3.59
CA SER A 107 -1.41 21.59 3.00
C SER A 107 -0.11 22.08 3.66
N VAL A 108 -0.08 23.30 4.20
CA VAL A 108 1.11 23.91 4.81
C VAL A 108 1.07 23.91 6.33
N GLY A 109 -0.06 24.27 6.93
CA GLY A 109 -0.24 24.38 8.38
C GLY A 109 0.05 23.09 9.15
N SER A 110 0.18 23.19 10.48
CA SER A 110 0.62 22.08 11.32
C SER A 110 -0.23 20.81 11.18
N LYS A 111 0.42 19.66 11.01
CA LYS A 111 -0.22 18.34 10.91
C LYS A 111 -0.41 17.63 12.26
N ARG A 112 -0.32 18.37 13.38
CA ARG A 112 -0.40 17.82 14.75
C ARG A 112 -1.67 17.00 14.98
N PHE A 113 -2.78 17.38 14.33
CA PHE A 113 -4.05 16.65 14.42
C PHE A 113 -4.01 15.23 13.82
N LEU A 114 -3.08 14.96 12.90
CA LEU A 114 -2.81 13.62 12.34
C LEU A 114 -1.79 12.87 13.19
N THR A 115 -0.69 13.53 13.54
CA THR A 115 0.45 12.86 14.22
C THR A 115 0.14 12.45 15.66
N ASN A 116 -0.82 13.10 16.33
CA ASN A 116 -1.19 12.78 17.71
C ASN A 116 -2.23 11.66 17.84
N LYS A 117 -2.82 11.19 16.74
CA LYS A 117 -3.87 10.16 16.77
C LYS A 117 -3.36 8.74 16.57
N VAL A 118 -2.07 8.57 16.32
CA VAL A 118 -1.45 7.30 15.95
C VAL A 118 -0.31 7.00 16.91
N ASP A 119 -0.12 5.73 17.25
CA ASP A 119 1.07 5.25 17.95
C ASP A 119 2.31 5.47 17.06
N ARG A 120 3.39 5.95 17.67
CA ARG A 120 4.65 6.27 16.98
C ARG A 120 5.85 5.53 17.55
N CYS A 121 5.66 4.57 18.46
CA CYS A 121 6.75 3.93 19.20
C CYS A 121 6.56 2.43 19.49
N VAL A 122 5.43 1.81 19.13
CA VAL A 122 5.06 0.43 19.53
C VAL A 122 6.16 -0.63 19.35
N THR A 123 7.01 -0.53 18.33
CA THR A 123 8.06 -1.53 18.06
C THR A 123 9.36 -1.29 18.81
N GLY A 124 9.56 -0.12 19.43
CA GLY A 124 10.86 0.29 19.99
C GLY A 124 11.97 0.49 18.95
N LEU A 125 11.67 0.35 17.65
CA LEU A 125 12.63 0.48 16.55
C LEU A 125 12.48 1.82 15.81
N VAL A 126 11.57 2.70 16.23
CA VAL A 126 11.36 4.00 15.58
C VAL A 126 12.44 4.97 16.02
N ALA A 127 13.39 5.26 15.13
CA ALA A 127 14.52 6.15 15.40
C ALA A 127 14.19 7.61 15.13
N GLN A 128 13.42 7.90 14.06
CA GLN A 128 12.99 9.24 13.71
C GLN A 128 11.48 9.25 13.43
N GLN A 129 10.75 10.07 14.20
CA GLN A 129 9.31 10.29 14.07
C GLN A 129 9.00 11.60 13.35
N GLN A 130 7.73 11.83 13.03
CA GLN A 130 7.25 13.09 12.43
C GLN A 130 7.50 14.30 13.34
N CYS A 131 7.38 14.11 14.66
CA CYS A 131 7.58 15.16 15.66
C CYS A 131 9.04 15.25 16.09
N VAL A 132 9.63 16.44 15.99
CA VAL A 132 11.04 16.70 16.29
C VAL A 132 11.21 17.74 17.41
N GLY A 133 12.36 17.67 18.08
CA GLY A 133 12.79 18.60 19.11
C GLY A 133 11.96 18.58 20.40
N PRO A 134 12.32 19.43 21.39
CA PRO A 134 11.68 19.45 22.71
C PRO A 134 10.18 19.78 22.69
N LEU A 135 9.72 20.49 21.65
CA LEU A 135 8.33 20.91 21.49
C LEU A 135 7.46 19.89 20.73
N HIS A 136 8.06 18.78 20.29
CA HIS A 136 7.41 17.75 19.47
C HIS A 136 6.67 18.35 18.26
N THR A 137 7.33 19.24 17.53
CA THR A 137 6.75 19.90 16.34
C THR A 137 6.77 18.94 15.16
N PRO A 138 5.64 18.72 14.44
CA PRO A 138 5.55 17.77 13.34
C PRO A 138 6.22 18.33 12.07
N LEU A 139 7.55 18.30 12.04
CA LEU A 139 8.41 18.95 11.05
C LEU A 139 9.50 18.01 10.49
N SER A 140 9.49 16.71 10.81
CA SER A 140 10.45 15.77 10.21
C SER A 140 10.10 15.54 8.74
N ASP A 141 11.09 15.69 7.87
CA ASP A 141 10.97 15.39 6.43
C ASP A 141 11.09 13.89 6.14
N VAL A 142 11.75 13.14 7.02
CA VAL A 142 12.04 11.71 6.87
C VAL A 142 11.58 10.92 8.10
N ALA A 143 11.13 9.69 7.87
CA ALA A 143 10.91 8.70 8.93
C ALA A 143 12.02 7.64 8.86
N VAL A 144 12.56 7.26 10.02
CA VAL A 144 13.66 6.27 10.11
C VAL A 144 13.31 5.22 11.13
N THR A 145 13.42 3.95 10.72
CA THR A 145 13.18 2.77 11.59
C THR A 145 14.40 1.86 11.55
N ALA A 146 14.86 1.42 12.72
CA ALA A 146 15.96 0.47 12.85
C ALA A 146 15.53 -0.94 12.39
N LEU A 147 16.47 -1.70 11.81
CA LEU A 147 16.24 -3.09 11.41
C LEU A 147 16.33 -4.07 12.58
N SER A 148 17.06 -3.70 13.63
CA SER A 148 17.23 -4.52 14.84
C SER A 148 17.47 -3.64 16.06
N TYR A 149 17.32 -4.21 17.26
CA TYR A 149 17.56 -3.50 18.53
C TYR A 149 19.05 -3.23 18.83
N PHE A 150 19.96 -3.93 18.15
CA PHE A 150 21.40 -3.88 18.43
C PHE A 150 22.22 -3.27 17.27
N GLY A 151 21.61 -3.13 16.10
CA GLY A 151 22.25 -2.53 14.92
C GLY A 151 22.00 -1.03 14.83
N VAL A 152 22.85 -0.36 14.06
CA VAL A 152 22.70 1.05 13.67
C VAL A 152 22.11 1.22 12.27
N GLU A 153 21.76 0.10 11.64
CA GLU A 153 21.19 0.03 10.30
C GLU A 153 19.66 0.14 10.37
N GLY A 154 19.08 0.77 9.35
CA GLY A 154 17.67 1.08 9.33
C GLY A 154 17.14 1.32 7.92
N VAL A 155 15.84 1.57 7.87
CA VAL A 155 15.12 1.97 6.66
C VAL A 155 14.68 3.42 6.84
N ALA A 156 14.97 4.25 5.85
CA ALA A 156 14.47 5.61 5.75
C ALA A 156 13.35 5.68 4.70
N THR A 157 12.27 6.38 5.02
CA THR A 157 11.15 6.62 4.10
C THR A 157 10.78 8.09 4.08
N ALA A 158 10.48 8.60 2.88
CA ALA A 158 9.93 9.92 2.68
C ALA A 158 8.94 9.88 1.51
N ILE A 159 8.09 10.90 1.46
CA ILE A 159 7.05 11.06 0.45
C ILE A 159 7.28 12.40 -0.25
N GLY A 160 7.02 12.44 -1.56
CA GLY A 160 6.97 13.66 -2.35
C GLY A 160 5.74 13.64 -3.25
N GLU A 161 5.04 14.76 -3.35
CA GLU A 161 3.73 14.85 -4.02
C GLU A 161 3.50 16.24 -4.62
N GLN A 162 3.18 16.29 -5.91
CA GLN A 162 3.08 17.57 -6.64
C GLN A 162 1.85 17.64 -7.56
N PRO A 163 0.63 17.45 -7.02
CA PRO A 163 -0.59 17.34 -7.83
C PRO A 163 -0.91 18.65 -8.55
N ILE A 164 -0.74 19.79 -7.86
CA ILE A 164 -1.02 21.13 -8.41
C ILE A 164 -0.09 21.42 -9.60
N LYS A 165 1.20 21.06 -9.51
CA LYS A 165 2.15 21.20 -10.62
C LYS A 165 1.77 20.28 -11.78
N GLY A 166 1.25 19.09 -11.48
CA GLY A 166 0.74 18.14 -12.46
C GLY A 166 -0.43 18.66 -13.29
N LEU A 167 -1.28 19.54 -12.73
CA LEU A 167 -2.36 20.20 -13.47
C LEU A 167 -1.84 21.14 -14.57
N VAL A 168 -0.68 21.75 -14.36
CA VAL A 168 -0.05 22.65 -15.33
C VAL A 168 0.81 21.86 -16.32
N ASN A 169 1.61 20.94 -15.81
CA ASN A 169 2.49 20.09 -16.62
C ASN A 169 2.71 18.76 -15.90
N SER A 170 2.07 17.70 -16.38
CA SER A 170 2.14 16.36 -15.79
C SER A 170 3.57 15.82 -15.68
N ALA A 171 4.40 16.03 -16.70
CA ALA A 171 5.79 15.58 -16.69
C ALA A 171 6.64 16.34 -15.65
N ALA A 172 6.43 17.65 -15.52
CA ALA A 172 7.10 18.45 -14.49
C ALA A 172 6.60 18.08 -13.08
N GLY A 173 5.29 17.87 -12.91
CA GLY A 173 4.70 17.39 -11.65
C GLY A 173 5.32 16.06 -11.21
N ALA A 174 5.43 15.08 -12.11
CA ALA A 174 6.06 13.79 -11.82
C ALA A 174 7.53 13.95 -11.40
N ARG A 175 8.32 14.74 -12.13
CA ARG A 175 9.73 15.00 -11.76
C ARG A 175 9.86 15.68 -10.40
N MET A 176 8.99 16.65 -10.10
CA MET A 176 9.03 17.38 -8.84
C MET A 176 8.60 16.50 -7.65
N ALA A 177 7.66 15.56 -7.84
CA ALA A 177 7.29 14.61 -6.80
C ALA A 177 8.47 13.68 -6.43
N VAL A 178 9.21 13.19 -7.42
CA VAL A 178 10.45 12.42 -7.19
C VAL A 178 11.53 13.29 -6.55
N ALA A 179 11.69 14.53 -7.01
CA ALA A 179 12.68 15.44 -6.45
C ALA A 179 12.41 15.75 -4.98
N GLU A 180 11.14 15.95 -4.59
CA GLU A 180 10.73 16.20 -3.22
C GLU A 180 10.96 14.98 -2.32
N SER A 181 10.62 13.77 -2.79
CA SER A 181 10.88 12.56 -1.99
C SER A 181 12.37 12.35 -1.75
N LEU A 182 13.21 12.62 -2.77
CA LEU A 182 14.66 12.58 -2.64
C LEU A 182 15.19 13.68 -1.72
N SER A 183 14.73 14.93 -1.86
CA SER A 183 15.19 16.03 -1.00
C SER A 183 14.85 15.80 0.46
N ASN A 184 13.69 15.20 0.74
CA ASN A 184 13.30 14.81 2.09
C ASN A 184 14.21 13.71 2.65
N LEU A 185 14.66 12.77 1.81
CA LEU A 185 15.56 11.68 2.22
C LEU A 185 17.02 12.13 2.47
N VAL A 186 17.46 13.28 1.96
CA VAL A 186 18.85 13.76 2.11
C VAL A 186 19.28 13.87 3.57
N PHE A 187 18.35 14.06 4.50
CA PHE A 187 18.63 14.14 5.93
C PHE A 187 18.92 12.78 6.58
N ALA A 188 18.78 11.67 5.85
CA ALA A 188 19.19 10.34 6.26
C ALA A 188 20.45 9.90 5.53
N ARG A 189 21.41 9.31 6.25
CA ARG A 189 22.59 8.68 5.64
C ARG A 189 22.13 7.42 4.90
N ILE A 190 22.35 7.39 3.59
CA ILE A 190 22.13 6.23 2.73
C ILE A 190 23.50 5.72 2.28
N THR A 191 23.76 4.42 2.46
CA THR A 191 25.00 3.74 2.06
C THR A 191 24.72 2.42 1.39
#